data_AF-A0A380TN02-F1
#
_entry.id   AF-A0A380TN02-F1
#
_cell.length_a   1.000
_cell.length_b   1.000
_cell.length_c   1.000
_cell.angle_alpha   90.00
_cell.angle_beta   90.00
_cell.angle_gamma   90.00
#
_symmetry.space_group_name_H-M   'P 1'
#
loop_
_entity.id
_entity.type
_entity.pdbx_description
1 polymer ?
#
loop_
_entity_poly.entity_id
_entity_poly.type
_entity_poly.pdbx_seq_one_letter_code
_entity_poly.pdbx_strand_id
1 'polypeptide(L)'
;MVNFFLSLNPVCQAFAAGLFTWALTAFGAAFVFFFKSVNRKLLDILMGAAAGVMIAASFWSLLAPALDYAETDYGKLAWLPVTIGFLLGGFFLRFIDHIVPHLHLSKPINEAEGGALYNKKEII
;
A
#
# COMPACT_ATOMS: atom_id res chain seq x y z
N MET A 1 -14.11 29.12 0.81
CA MET A 1 -13.26 28.18 1.55
C MET A 1 -12.44 27.27 0.65
N VAL A 2 -13.03 26.56 -0.31
CA VAL A 2 -12.29 25.63 -1.20
C VAL A 2 -11.23 26.32 -2.08
N ASN A 3 -11.50 27.55 -2.55
CA ASN A 3 -10.55 28.32 -3.38
C ASN A 3 -9.24 28.70 -2.66
N PHE A 4 -9.27 28.88 -1.33
CA PHE A 4 -8.04 29.10 -0.56
C PHE A 4 -7.15 27.86 -0.58
N PHE A 5 -7.77 26.68 -0.43
CA PHE A 5 -7.06 25.41 -0.48
C PHE A 5 -6.44 25.15 -1.86
N LEU A 6 -7.17 25.45 -2.94
CA LEU A 6 -6.69 25.31 -4.32
C LEU A 6 -5.58 26.32 -4.69
N SER A 7 -5.48 27.44 -3.99
CA SER A 7 -4.41 28.43 -4.20
C SER A 7 -3.07 28.06 -3.55
N LEU A 8 -3.06 27.07 -2.65
CA LEU A 8 -1.85 26.58 -2.01
C LEU A 8 -1.02 25.72 -2.96
N ASN A 9 0.29 25.68 -2.73
CA ASN A 9 1.20 24.83 -3.49
C ASN A 9 0.80 23.34 -3.37
N PRO A 10 0.81 22.54 -4.46
CA PRO A 10 0.50 21.12 -4.43
C PRO A 10 1.28 20.32 -3.37
N VAL A 11 2.53 20.72 -3.08
CA VAL A 11 3.36 20.08 -2.04
C VAL A 11 2.76 20.31 -0.64
N CYS A 12 2.29 21.53 -0.34
CA CYS A 12 1.65 21.83 0.93
C CYS A 12 0.31 21.11 1.08
N GLN A 13 -0.45 20.96 -0.01
CA GLN A 13 -1.69 20.18 -0.03
C GLN A 13 -1.42 18.70 0.25
N ALA A 14 -0.44 18.10 -0.44
CA ALA A 14 -0.05 16.70 -0.23
C ALA A 14 0.47 16.47 1.20
N PHE A 15 1.24 17.41 1.75
CA PHE A 15 1.71 17.34 3.13
C PHE A 15 0.56 17.39 4.15
N ALA A 16 -0.38 18.33 3.99
CA ALA A 16 -1.55 18.43 4.85
C ALA A 16 -2.44 17.18 4.76
N ALA A 17 -2.65 16.65 3.55
CA ALA A 17 -3.38 15.41 3.33
C ALA A 17 -2.66 14.22 3.98
N GLY A 18 -1.32 14.15 3.89
CA GLY A 18 -0.51 13.12 4.54
C GLY A 18 -0.57 13.17 6.07
N LEU A 19 -0.53 14.37 6.66
CA LEU A 19 -0.73 14.53 8.11
C LEU A 19 -2.13 14.10 8.54
N PHE A 20 -3.14 14.36 7.72
CA PHE A 20 -4.50 13.92 7.97
C PHE A 20 -4.64 12.39 7.94
N THR A 21 -4.10 11.71 6.92
CA THR A 21 -4.13 10.23 6.86
C THR A 21 -3.32 9.59 7.99
N TRP A 22 -2.20 10.19 8.37
CA TRP A 22 -1.43 9.78 9.54
C TRP A 22 -2.24 9.92 10.84
N ALA A 23 -2.94 11.04 11.03
CA ALA A 23 -3.79 11.26 12.20
C ALA A 23 -4.94 10.25 12.28
N LEU A 24 -5.57 9.90 11.15
CA LEU A 24 -6.58 8.85 11.09
C LEU A 24 -6.01 7.47 11.48
N THR A 25 -4.77 7.18 11.08
CA THR A 25 -4.08 5.94 11.46
C THR A 25 -3.80 5.91 12.97
N ALA A 26 -3.28 7.02 13.52
CA ALA A 26 -3.04 7.18 14.95
C ALA A 26 -4.34 7.05 15.76
N PHE A 27 -5.43 7.64 15.26
CA PHE A 27 -6.76 7.53 15.85
C PHE A 27 -7.27 6.08 15.83
N GLY A 28 -7.12 5.37 14.71
CA GLY A 28 -7.43 3.94 14.61
C GLY A 28 -6.63 3.08 15.58
N ALA A 29 -5.33 3.36 15.75
CA ALA A 29 -4.46 2.66 16.68
C ALA A 29 -4.80 2.96 18.15
N ALA A 30 -5.29 4.17 18.46
CA ALA A 30 -5.66 4.55 19.83
C ALA A 30 -6.78 3.67 20.42
N PHE A 31 -7.61 3.03 19.59
CA PHE A 31 -8.65 2.10 20.06
C PHE A 31 -8.09 0.88 20.80
N VAL A 32 -6.81 0.54 20.61
CA VAL A 32 -6.13 -0.55 21.34
C VAL A 32 -6.08 -0.27 22.85
N PHE A 33 -6.13 0.99 23.29
CA PHE A 33 -6.19 1.34 24.72
C PHE A 33 -7.53 0.98 25.38
N PHE A 34 -8.62 0.91 24.60
CA PHE A 34 -9.95 0.57 25.10
C PHE A 34 -10.25 -0.94 25.01
N PHE A 35 -9.75 -1.61 23.95
CA PHE A 35 -10.03 -3.03 23.71
C PHE A 35 -8.73 -3.84 23.66
N LYS A 36 -8.48 -4.63 24.72
CA LYS A 36 -7.28 -5.48 24.85
C LYS A 36 -7.35 -6.77 24.01
N SER A 37 -8.55 -7.21 23.63
CA SER A 37 -8.76 -8.37 22.76
C SER A 37 -9.84 -8.06 21.72
N VAL A 38 -9.52 -8.26 20.45
CA VAL A 38 -10.44 -8.07 19.33
C VAL A 38 -10.84 -9.44 18.79
N ASN A 39 -12.12 -9.62 18.46
CA ASN A 39 -12.60 -10.85 17.85
C ASN A 39 -11.91 -11.05 16.49
N ARG A 40 -11.33 -12.23 16.25
CA ARG A 40 -10.63 -12.56 15.00
C ARG A 40 -11.51 -12.32 13.76
N LYS A 41 -12.81 -12.65 13.84
CA LYS A 41 -13.76 -12.42 12.74
C LYS A 41 -13.91 -10.94 12.41
N LEU A 42 -13.93 -10.07 13.42
CA LEU A 42 -14.00 -8.62 13.21
C LEU A 42 -12.71 -8.12 12.55
N LEU A 43 -11.55 -8.58 13.02
CA LEU A 43 -10.26 -8.23 12.42
C LEU A 43 -10.19 -8.65 10.95
N ASP A 44 -10.63 -9.87 10.62
CA ASP A 44 -10.63 -10.38 9.25
C ASP A 44 -11.56 -9.55 8.34
N ILE A 45 -12.73 -9.12 8.85
CA ILE A 45 -13.65 -8.21 8.14
C ILE A 45 -12.99 -6.84 7.90
N LEU A 46 -12.33 -6.27 8.91
CA LEU A 46 -11.66 -4.97 8.79
C LEU A 46 -10.48 -5.03 7.79
N MET A 47 -9.69 -6.10 7.82
CA MET A 47 -8.60 -6.33 6.86
C MET A 47 -9.13 -6.52 5.43
N GLY A 48 -10.23 -7.26 5.26
CA GLY A 48 -10.90 -7.40 3.96
C GLY A 48 -11.46 -6.08 3.45
N ALA A 49 -12.07 -5.27 4.32
CA ALA A 49 -12.57 -3.93 3.96
C ALA A 49 -11.43 -3.00 3.52
N ALA A 50 -10.30 -2.99 4.25
CA ALA A 50 -9.13 -2.21 3.89
C ALA A 50 -8.55 -2.65 2.53
N ALA A 51 -8.40 -3.96 2.30
CA ALA A 51 -7.94 -4.49 1.03
C ALA A 51 -8.88 -4.09 -0.13
N GLY A 52 -10.20 -4.19 0.07
CA GLY A 52 -11.18 -3.80 -0.95
C GLY A 52 -11.12 -2.32 -1.34
N VAL A 53 -11.06 -1.41 -0.35
CA VAL A 53 -10.95 0.04 -0.60
C VAL A 53 -9.67 0.37 -1.35
N MET A 54 -8.55 -0.25 -0.99
CA MET A 54 -7.27 -0.01 -1.66
C MET A 54 -7.27 -0.50 -3.12
N ILE A 55 -7.88 -1.65 -3.40
CA ILE A 55 -8.03 -2.16 -4.77
C ILE A 55 -8.90 -1.20 -5.60
N ALA A 56 -10.05 -0.77 -5.08
CA ALA A 56 -10.93 0.14 -5.79
C ALA A 56 -10.25 1.51 -6.07
N ALA A 57 -9.58 2.08 -5.07
CA ALA A 57 -8.83 3.33 -5.26
C ALA A 57 -7.75 3.19 -6.35
N SER A 58 -7.07 2.04 -6.41
CA SER A 58 -6.04 1.77 -7.41
C SER A 58 -6.60 1.79 -8.85
N PHE A 59 -7.80 1.27 -9.09
CA PHE A 59 -8.41 1.29 -10.42
C PHE A 59 -9.05 2.63 -10.79
N TRP A 60 -9.92 3.17 -9.92
CA TRP A 60 -10.71 4.37 -10.24
C TRP A 60 -9.97 5.68 -10.01
N SER A 61 -9.11 5.77 -8.98
CA SER A 61 -8.46 7.03 -8.59
C SER A 61 -7.03 7.15 -9.12
N LEU A 62 -6.40 6.03 -9.51
CA LEU A 62 -5.03 6.00 -10.02
C LEU A 62 -4.97 5.54 -11.48
N LEU A 63 -5.41 4.32 -11.79
CA LEU A 63 -5.23 3.74 -13.13
C LEU A 63 -6.03 4.47 -14.21
N ALA A 64 -7.32 4.73 -13.99
CA ALA A 64 -8.16 5.43 -14.97
C ALA A 64 -7.65 6.86 -15.26
N PRO A 65 -7.39 7.73 -14.24
CA PRO A 65 -6.79 9.03 -14.49
C PRO A 65 -5.41 8.96 -15.15
N ALA A 66 -4.60 7.94 -14.82
CA ALA A 66 -3.29 7.75 -15.46
C ALA A 66 -3.40 7.45 -16.96
N LEU A 67 -4.44 6.70 -17.39
CA LEU A 67 -4.72 6.50 -18.81
C LEU A 67 -5.11 7.82 -19.48
N ASP A 68 -6.02 8.59 -18.88
CA ASP A 68 -6.46 9.87 -19.45
C ASP A 68 -5.29 10.85 -19.64
N TYR A 69 -4.37 10.93 -18.66
CA TYR A 69 -3.14 11.71 -18.79
C TYR A 69 -2.22 11.17 -19.90
N ALA A 70 -2.04 9.85 -19.99
CA ALA A 70 -1.19 9.24 -21.01
C ALA A 70 -1.78 9.34 -22.43
N GLU A 71 -3.11 9.38 -22.58
CA GLU A 71 -3.78 9.59 -23.88
C GLU A 71 -3.46 10.96 -24.48
N THR A 72 -3.25 11.97 -23.62
CA THR A 72 -2.91 13.32 -24.05
C THR A 72 -1.54 13.36 -24.76
N ASP A 73 -0.58 12.57 -24.30
CA ASP A 73 0.81 12.57 -24.81
C ASP A 73 1.09 11.46 -25.83
N TYR A 74 0.50 10.26 -25.65
CA TYR A 74 0.84 9.05 -26.42
C TYR A 74 -0.33 8.53 -27.30
N GLY A 75 -1.51 9.14 -27.22
CA GLY A 75 -2.68 8.77 -28.01
C GLY A 75 -3.04 7.28 -27.87
N LYS A 76 -3.12 6.56 -28.99
CA LYS A 76 -3.47 5.12 -29.01
C LYS A 76 -2.49 4.20 -28.28
N LEU A 77 -1.29 4.70 -27.94
CA LEU A 77 -0.27 3.94 -27.20
C LEU A 77 -0.28 4.23 -25.69
N ALA A 78 -1.24 5.00 -25.17
CA ALA A 78 -1.35 5.35 -23.75
C ALA A 78 -1.39 4.16 -22.78
N TRP A 79 -1.93 3.02 -23.21
CA TRP A 79 -1.94 1.79 -22.41
C TRP A 79 -0.54 1.26 -22.10
N LEU A 80 0.44 1.52 -22.97
CA LEU A 80 1.80 0.99 -22.86
C LEU A 80 2.57 1.59 -21.66
N PRO A 81 2.74 2.92 -21.53
CA PRO A 81 3.45 3.49 -20.38
C PRO A 81 2.75 3.22 -19.05
N VAL A 82 1.41 3.22 -19.01
CA VAL A 82 0.67 2.93 -17.78
C VAL A 82 0.85 1.47 -17.34
N THR A 83 0.76 0.53 -18.28
CA THR A 83 0.98 -0.90 -17.97
C THR A 83 2.41 -1.17 -17.51
N ILE A 84 3.41 -0.56 -18.17
CA ILE A 84 4.81 -0.69 -17.77
C ILE A 84 5.02 -0.12 -16.37
N GLY A 85 4.49 1.08 -16.09
CA GLY A 85 4.58 1.70 -14.76
C GLY A 85 3.92 0.84 -13.68
N PHE A 86 2.74 0.29 -13.95
CA PHE A 86 2.03 -0.59 -13.02
C PHE A 86 2.81 -1.89 -12.73
N LEU A 87 3.30 -2.57 -13.77
CA LEU A 87 4.09 -3.80 -13.63
C LEU A 87 5.42 -3.54 -12.92
N LEU A 88 6.08 -2.42 -13.21
CA LEU A 88 7.33 -2.04 -12.55
C LEU A 88 7.10 -1.73 -11.06
N GLY A 89 5.98 -1.07 -10.71
CA GLY A 89 5.58 -0.87 -9.32
C GLY A 89 5.32 -2.19 -8.59
N GLY A 90 4.60 -3.13 -9.22
CA GLY A 90 4.37 -4.47 -8.66
C GLY A 90 5.66 -5.28 -8.48
N PHE A 91 6.56 -5.23 -9.47
CA PHE A 91 7.88 -5.85 -9.38
C PHE A 91 8.72 -5.22 -8.26
N PHE A 92 8.68 -3.90 -8.12
CA PHE A 92 9.38 -3.18 -7.06
C PHE A 92 8.89 -3.59 -5.66
N LEU A 93 7.57 -3.72 -5.46
CA LEU A 93 7.02 -4.24 -4.21
C LEU A 93 7.50 -5.67 -3.93
N ARG A 94 7.44 -6.56 -4.93
CA ARG A 94 7.96 -7.93 -4.78
C ARG A 94 9.46 -7.97 -4.48
N PHE A 95 10.23 -7.04 -5.05
CA PHE A 95 11.65 -6.90 -4.79
C PHE A 95 11.92 -6.46 -3.35
N ILE A 96 11.15 -5.50 -2.82
CA ILE A 96 11.21 -5.11 -1.41
C ILE A 96 10.85 -6.28 -0.49
N ASP A 97 9.78 -7.01 -0.79
CA ASP A 97 9.37 -8.17 0.00
C ASP A 97 10.44 -9.28 0.02
N HIS A 98 11.26 -9.37 -1.03
CA HIS A 98 12.39 -10.28 -1.06
C HIS A 98 13.55 -9.83 -0.18
N ILE A 99 13.81 -8.52 -0.10
CA ILE A 99 14.90 -7.93 0.68
C ILE A 99 14.57 -7.91 2.18
N VAL A 100 13.31 -7.67 2.52
CA VAL A 100 12.85 -7.61 3.91
C VAL A 100 12.31 -9.00 4.28
N PRO A 101 13.08 -9.88 4.95
CA PRO A 101 12.54 -11.16 5.41
C PRO A 101 11.51 -10.91 6.51
N HIS A 102 10.26 -11.34 6.29
CA HIS A 102 9.19 -11.17 7.26
C HIS A 102 9.11 -12.42 8.15
N LEU A 103 9.26 -12.25 9.47
CA LEU A 103 8.99 -13.31 10.44
C LEU A 103 7.49 -13.45 10.68
N HIS A 104 6.92 -14.62 10.39
CA HIS A 104 5.58 -14.97 10.85
C HIS A 104 5.56 -15.09 12.37
N LEU A 105 4.86 -14.18 13.05
CA LEU A 105 4.66 -14.13 14.52
C LEU A 105 4.09 -15.42 15.17
N SER A 106 3.69 -16.42 14.38
CA SER A 106 3.08 -17.67 14.85
C SER A 106 3.76 -18.94 14.32
N LYS A 107 4.91 -18.84 13.66
CA LYS A 107 5.71 -19.98 13.18
C LYS A 107 7.11 -19.97 13.82
N PRO A 108 7.72 -21.13 14.10
CA PRO A 108 9.10 -21.18 14.57
C PRO A 108 10.03 -20.52 13.53
N ILE A 109 11.14 -19.92 13.99
CA ILE A 109 12.17 -19.21 13.20
C ILE A 109 12.66 -20.02 11.97
N ASN A 110 12.44 -21.33 11.96
CA ASN A 110 12.79 -22.29 10.90
C ASN A 110 11.86 -22.25 9.66
N GLU A 111 10.75 -21.49 9.69
CA GLU A 111 9.80 -21.34 8.56
C GLU A 111 9.62 -19.88 8.12
N ALA A 112 10.62 -19.01 8.35
CA ALA A 112 10.58 -17.65 7.82
C ALA A 112 10.69 -17.68 6.28
N GLU A 113 9.66 -17.20 5.58
CA GLU A 113 9.67 -17.12 4.12
C GLU A 113 10.43 -15.87 3.65
N GLY A 114 11.41 -16.09 2.76
CA GLY A 114 12.33 -15.08 2.22
C GLY A 114 13.62 -15.75 1.74
N GLY A 115 14.21 -15.28 0.64
CA GLY A 115 15.34 -15.94 -0.05
C GLY A 115 16.63 -16.10 0.77
N ALA A 116 16.69 -15.57 2.00
CA ALA A 116 17.88 -15.56 2.84
C ALA A 116 18.10 -16.83 3.69
N LEU A 117 17.20 -17.82 3.68
CA LEU A 117 17.39 -19.06 4.47
C LEU A 117 17.60 -20.34 3.64
N TYR A 118 17.76 -20.26 2.31
CA TYR A 118 18.10 -21.47 1.53
C TYR A 118 19.54 -21.98 1.78
N ASN A 119 20.42 -21.20 2.44
CA ASN A 119 21.84 -21.53 2.55
C ASN A 119 22.33 -21.84 3.98
N LYS A 120 21.50 -22.50 4.81
CA LYS A 120 21.96 -22.95 6.14
C LYS A 120 21.46 -24.34 6.58
N LYS A 121 21.13 -25.21 5.62
CA LYS A 121 20.81 -26.63 5.89
C LYS A 121 22.00 -27.60 5.80
N GLU A 122 23.24 -27.10 5.65
CA GLU A 122 24.44 -27.96 5.57
C GLU A 122 25.38 -27.90 6.78
N ILE A 123 25.04 -27.20 7.86
CA ILE A 123 25.92 -27.17 9.04
C ILE A 123 25.09 -27.33 10.32
N ILE A 124 25.18 -28.55 10.86
CA ILE A 124 24.72 -29.11 12.15
C ILE A 124 23.41 -29.91 12.07
#